data_AF-A0A662VLL7-F1
#
_entry.id   AF-A0A662VLL7-F1
#
_cell.length_a   1.000
_cell.length_b   1.000
_cell.length_c   1.000
_cell.angle_alpha   90.00
_cell.angle_beta   90.00
_cell.angle_gamma   90.00
#
_symmetry.space_group_name_H-M   'P 1'
#
loop_
_entity.id
_entity.type
_entity.pdbx_description
1 polymer ?
#
loop_
_entity_poly.entity_id
_entity_poly.type
_entity_poly.pdbx_seq_one_letter_code
_entity_poly.pdbx_strand_id
1 'polypeptide(L)' 'GETAHTGLGLYIVKRVVERYGGDVSVEDNKPKGAVFVVRLRAND' A
#
# COMPACT_ATOMS: atom_id res chain seq x y z
N GLY A 1 4.47 -5.67 17.23
CA GLY A 1 5.65 -6.54 17.14
C GLY A 1 6.88 -5.70 16.93
N GLU A 2 8.06 -6.16 17.35
CA GLU A 2 9.31 -5.38 17.34
C GLU A 2 9.65 -4.72 15.99
N THR A 3 9.15 -5.24 14.87
CA THR A 3 9.40 -4.72 13.51
C THR A 3 8.46 -3.58 13.06
N ALA A 4 7.41 -3.26 13.82
CA ALA A 4 6.33 -2.35 13.39
C ALA A 4 6.80 -0.91 13.06
N HIS A 5 7.94 -0.46 13.59
CA HIS A 5 8.44 0.92 13.44
C HIS A 5 9.51 1.09 12.36
N THR A 6 9.88 0.00 11.66
CA THR A 6 10.95 0.02 10.64
C THR A 6 10.48 0.56 9.29
N GLY A 7 9.16 0.74 9.10
CA GLY A 7 8.57 1.01 7.79
C GLY A 7 8.56 -0.18 6.83
N LEU A 8 9.00 -1.37 7.28
CA LEU A 8 9.06 -2.58 6.44
C LEU A 8 7.68 -3.04 5.96
N GLY A 9 6.61 -2.81 6.75
CA GLY A 9 5.26 -3.24 6.38
C GLY A 9 4.80 -2.65 5.04
N LEU A 10 4.90 -1.32 4.88
CA LEU A 10 4.48 -0.66 3.64
C LEU A 10 5.43 -0.95 2.48
N TYR A 11 6.72 -1.16 2.76
CA TYR A 11 7.67 -1.63 1.75
C TYR A 11 7.28 -3.01 1.20
N ILE A 12 6.92 -3.95 2.08
CA ILE A 12 6.45 -5.28 1.67
C ILE A 12 5.18 -5.17 0.83
N VAL A 13 4.20 -4.36 1.27
CA VAL A 13 2.96 -4.11 0.50
C VAL A 13 3.27 -3.60 -0.90
N LYS A 14 4.11 -2.57 -1.02
CA LYS A 14 4.53 -2.01 -2.32
C LYS A 14 5.13 -3.08 -3.23
N ARG A 15 6.09 -3.85 -2.72
CA ARG A 15 6.77 -4.91 -3.50
C ARG A 15 5.83 -6.03 -3.94
N VAL A 16 4.84 -6.38 -3.12
CA VAL A 16 3.84 -7.39 -3.46
C VAL A 16 2.92 -6.86 -4.57
N VAL A 17 2.36 -5.67 -4.40
CA VAL A 17 1.45 -5.07 -5.37
C VAL A 17 2.12 -4.84 -6.73
N GLU A 18 3.36 -4.34 -6.75
CA GLU A 18 4.18 -4.21 -7.97
C GLU A 18 4.37 -5.54 -8.69
N ARG A 19 4.60 -6.64 -7.96
CA ARG A 19 4.76 -7.99 -8.53
C ARG A 19 3.51 -8.47 -9.26
N TYR A 20 2.32 -8.09 -8.79
CA TYR A 20 1.05 -8.39 -9.45
C TYR A 20 0.69 -7.38 -10.56
N GLY A 21 1.64 -6.52 -10.97
CA GLY A 21 1.41 -5.49 -12.00
C GLY A 21 0.45 -4.39 -11.57
N GLY A 22 0.23 -4.26 -10.26
CA GLY A 22 -0.61 -3.25 -9.63
C GLY A 22 0.16 -2.01 -9.17
N ASP A 23 -0.54 -1.14 -8.45
CA ASP A 23 -0.04 0.12 -7.91
C ASP A 23 -0.57 0.39 -6.49
N VAL A 24 0.21 1.09 -5.67
CA VAL A 24 -0.21 1.55 -4.33
C VAL A 24 0.11 3.03 -4.14
N SER A 25 -0.90 3.81 -3.75
CA SER A 25 -0.77 5.24 -3.45
C SER A 25 -1.37 5.59 -2.09
N VAL A 26 -0.98 6.75 -1.55
CA VAL A 26 -1.55 7.31 -0.31
C VAL A 26 -2.15 8.68 -0.60
N GLU A 27 -3.34 8.91 -0.04
CA GLU A 27 -4.09 10.15 -0.18
C GLU A 27 -4.51 10.66 1.20
N ASP A 28 -4.68 11.97 1.35
CA ASP A 28 -5.21 12.56 2.57
C ASP A 28 -6.70 12.24 2.74
N ASN A 29 -7.14 12.03 3.98
CA ASN A 29 -8.56 11.92 4.31
C ASN A 29 -9.07 13.16 5.05
N LYS A 30 -10.37 13.48 4.87
CA LYS A 30 -11.06 14.49 5.67
C LYS A 30 -11.87 13.82 6.79
N PRO A 31 -11.84 14.34 8.02
CA PRO A 31 -11.07 15.49 8.48
C PRO A 31 -9.59 15.19 8.78
N LYS A 32 -9.23 13.93 9.06
CA LYS A 32 -7.86 13.50 9.41
C LYS A 32 -7.65 12.04 9.02
N GLY A 33 -6.40 11.65 8.76
CA GLY A 33 -5.99 10.28 8.46
C GLY A 33 -5.46 10.13 7.04
N ALA A 34 -5.21 8.89 6.63
CA ALA A 34 -4.68 8.54 5.33
C ALA A 34 -5.56 7.46 4.67
N VAL A 35 -5.77 7.58 3.38
CA VAL A 35 -6.39 6.56 2.53
C VAL A 35 -5.29 5.88 1.74
N PHE A 36 -5.14 4.57 1.89
CA PHE A 36 -4.25 3.77 1.07
C PHE A 36 -5.06 3.18 -0.09
N VAL A 37 -4.71 3.54 -1.32
CA VAL A 37 -5.38 3.06 -2.53
C VAL A 37 -4.51 1.97 -3.14
N VAL A 38 -5.05 0.77 -3.29
CA VAL A 38 -4.39 -0.38 -3.94
C VAL A 38 -5.14 -0.70 -5.23
N ARG A 39 -4.43 -0.67 -6.35
CA ARG A 39 -4.96 -1.00 -7.68
C ARG A 39 -4.32 -2.31 -8.14
N LEU A 40 -5.15 -3.27 -8.54
CA LEU A 40 -4.70 -4.54 -9.11
C LEU A 40 -5.28 -4.69 -10.53
N ARG A 41 -4.58 -5.43 -11.38
CA ARG A 41 -5.10 -5.80 -12.69
C ARG A 41 -6.26 -6.78 -12.49
N ALA A 42 -7.37 -6.53 -13.17
CA ALA A 42 -8.40 -7.56 -13.34
C ALA A 42 -7.83 -8.64 -14.28
N ASN A 43 -8.22 -9.90 -14.06
CA ASN A 43 -8.00 -10.92 -15.07
C ASN A 43 -8.91 -10.64 -16.28
N ASP A 44 -8.43 -11.01 -17.46
CA ASP A 44 -9.23 -11.09 -18.68
C ASP A 44 -10.21 -12.27 -18.64
#